data_AF-A0A962D9Z0-F1
#
_entry.id   AF-A0A962D9Z0-F1
#
_cell.length_a   1.000
_cell.length_b   1.000
_cell.length_c   1.000
_cell.angle_alpha   90.00
_cell.angle_beta   90.00
_cell.angle_gamma   90.00
#
_symmetry.space_group_name_H-M   'P 1'
#
loop_
_entity.id
_entity.type
_entity.pdbx_description
1 polymer ?
#
loop_
_entity_poly.entity_id
_entity_poly.type
_entity_poly.pdbx_seq_one_letter_code
_entity_poly.pdbx_strand_id
1 'polypeptide(L)'
;MYPSNILKKLGKAAGCLSVLGAGLVLAATPAQAFCGFYVSKADSSLFNKASKVILARAQNRTVITMANDYQGDLREFAIVVPVPEVLRENQIHVAESRIVDHVDAYTAPRLVEYF
;
A
#
# COMPACT_ATOMS: atom_id res chain seq x y z
N MET A 1 -4.36 -53.96 -24.83
CA MET A 1 -5.55 -53.09 -24.74
C MET A 1 -5.18 -51.94 -23.80
N TYR A 2 -4.56 -50.89 -24.36
CA TYR A 2 -3.84 -49.81 -23.64
C TYR A 2 -4.79 -48.60 -23.40
N PRO A 3 -4.56 -47.75 -22.37
CA PRO A 3 -5.58 -47.01 -21.64
C PRO A 3 -5.90 -45.66 -22.30
N SER A 4 -6.91 -45.64 -23.16
CA SER A 4 -7.44 -44.42 -23.79
C SER A 4 -8.21 -43.49 -22.84
N ASN A 5 -8.58 -43.97 -21.66
CA ASN A 5 -9.45 -43.25 -20.72
C ASN A 5 -8.70 -42.32 -19.75
N ILE A 6 -7.42 -42.57 -19.47
CA ILE A 6 -6.61 -41.74 -18.56
C ILE A 6 -6.18 -40.43 -19.24
N LEU A 7 -5.73 -40.49 -20.51
CA LEU A 7 -5.33 -39.30 -21.28
C LEU A 7 -6.51 -38.34 -21.53
N LYS A 8 -7.72 -38.88 -21.76
CA LYS A 8 -8.95 -38.08 -21.91
C LYS A 8 -9.41 -37.41 -20.61
N LYS A 9 -9.24 -38.06 -19.45
CA LYS A 9 -9.51 -37.46 -18.13
C LYS A 9 -8.55 -36.32 -17.82
N LEU A 10 -7.27 -36.49 -18.16
CA LEU A 10 -6.23 -35.47 -17.94
C LEU A 10 -6.46 -34.22 -18.80
N GLY A 11 -6.85 -34.39 -20.08
CA GLY A 11 -7.17 -33.26 -20.96
C GLY A 11 -8.44 -32.49 -20.57
N LYS A 12 -9.47 -33.17 -20.06
CA LYS A 12 -10.69 -32.52 -19.55
C LYS A 12 -10.44 -31.76 -18.24
N ALA A 13 -9.61 -32.31 -17.36
CA ALA A 13 -9.21 -31.65 -16.11
C ALA A 13 -8.35 -30.41 -16.38
N ALA A 14 -7.40 -30.50 -17.31
CA ALA A 14 -6.58 -29.37 -17.74
C ALA A 14 -7.42 -28.25 -18.40
N GLY A 15 -8.39 -28.61 -19.24
CA GLY A 15 -9.31 -27.66 -19.87
C GLY A 15 -10.27 -26.98 -18.87
N CYS A 16 -10.78 -27.71 -17.86
CA CYS A 16 -11.60 -27.09 -16.82
C CYS A 16 -10.78 -26.16 -15.93
N LEU A 17 -9.53 -26.52 -15.62
CA LEU A 17 -8.66 -25.71 -14.78
C LEU A 17 -8.21 -24.41 -15.48
N SER A 18 -7.97 -24.46 -16.79
CA SER A 18 -7.62 -23.28 -17.58
C SER A 18 -8.80 -22.33 -17.77
N VAL A 19 -10.01 -22.86 -17.99
CA VAL A 19 -11.25 -22.05 -18.08
C VAL A 19 -11.58 -21.40 -16.74
N LEU A 20 -11.42 -22.12 -15.62
CA LEU A 20 -11.64 -21.57 -14.28
C LEU A 20 -10.60 -20.49 -13.93
N GLY A 21 -9.34 -20.70 -14.30
CA GLY A 21 -8.27 -19.72 -14.13
C GLY A 21 -8.50 -18.46 -14.96
N ALA A 22 -8.88 -18.59 -16.23
CA ALA A 22 -9.20 -17.46 -17.10
C ALA A 22 -10.43 -16.68 -16.60
N GLY A 23 -11.44 -17.38 -16.08
CA GLY A 23 -12.61 -16.75 -15.46
C GLY A 23 -12.25 -15.93 -14.22
N LEU A 24 -11.31 -16.39 -13.40
CA LEU A 24 -10.88 -15.68 -12.19
C LEU A 24 -10.10 -14.39 -12.50
N VAL A 25 -9.28 -14.41 -13.57
CA VAL A 25 -8.56 -13.21 -14.03
C VAL A 25 -9.52 -12.18 -14.62
N LEU A 26 -10.54 -12.61 -15.36
CA LEU A 26 -11.56 -11.71 -15.92
C LEU A 26 -12.51 -11.14 -14.84
N ALA A 27 -12.61 -11.80 -13.68
CA ALA A 27 -13.40 -11.34 -12.54
C ALA A 27 -12.62 -10.44 -11.57
N ALA A 28 -11.33 -10.19 -11.81
CA ALA A 28 -10.53 -9.33 -10.95
C ALA A 28 -10.97 -7.86 -11.11
N THR A 29 -11.61 -7.31 -10.07
CA THR A 29 -11.95 -5.89 -10.01
C THR A 29 -10.72 -5.07 -9.61
N PRO A 30 -10.49 -3.89 -10.23
CA PRO A 30 -9.38 -3.04 -9.84
C PRO A 30 -9.60 -2.57 -8.40
N ALA A 31 -8.63 -2.83 -7.53
CA ALA A 31 -8.64 -2.29 -6.18
C ALA A 31 -8.43 -0.77 -6.25
N GLN A 32 -9.45 -0.01 -5.86
CA GLN A 32 -9.35 1.44 -5.71
C GLN A 32 -8.58 1.77 -4.43
N ALA A 33 -7.25 1.75 -4.52
CA ALA A 33 -6.37 2.19 -3.45
C ALA A 33 -6.10 3.69 -3.63
N PHE A 34 -6.54 4.50 -2.67
CA PHE A 34 -6.32 5.94 -2.67
C PHE A 34 -5.34 6.31 -1.54
N CYS A 35 -4.19 6.88 -1.91
CA CYS A 35 -3.08 7.12 -0.99
C CYS A 35 -3.13 8.46 -0.24
N GLY A 36 -4.19 9.27 -0.44
CA GLY A 36 -4.25 10.66 0.04
C GLY A 36 -3.92 11.69 -1.05
N PHE A 37 -4.25 12.96 -0.81
CA PHE A 37 -3.76 14.09 -1.62
C PHE A 37 -3.45 15.31 -0.73
N TYR A 38 -2.58 16.18 -1.24
CA TYR A 38 -2.31 17.49 -0.68
C TYR A 38 -3.30 18.52 -1.23
N VAL A 39 -3.80 19.41 -0.38
CA VAL A 39 -4.67 20.53 -0.78
C VAL A 39 -3.90 21.84 -0.63
N SER A 40 -3.98 22.70 -1.64
CA SER A 40 -3.41 24.05 -1.62
C SER A 40 -4.34 25.07 -2.29
N LYS A 41 -4.18 26.36 -2.01
CA LYS A 41 -4.93 27.43 -2.69
C LYS A 41 -4.51 27.56 -4.16
N ALA A 42 -5.42 28.07 -5.00
CA ALA A 42 -5.08 28.45 -6.38
C ALA A 42 -3.86 29.39 -6.37
N ASP A 43 -2.91 29.14 -7.28
CA ASP A 43 -1.63 29.85 -7.44
C ASP A 43 -0.56 29.65 -6.34
N SER A 44 -0.80 28.79 -5.34
CA SER A 44 0.25 28.38 -4.39
C SER A 44 1.12 27.25 -4.96
N SER A 45 2.45 27.38 -4.81
CA SER A 45 3.38 26.31 -5.17
C SER A 45 3.59 25.37 -3.97
N LEU A 46 3.29 24.09 -4.15
CA LEU A 46 3.41 23.06 -3.11
C LEU A 46 4.67 22.23 -3.34
N PHE A 47 5.57 22.20 -2.36
CA PHE A 47 6.80 21.43 -2.42
C PHE A 47 6.87 20.42 -1.27
N ASN A 48 7.12 19.16 -1.62
CA ASN A 48 7.43 18.05 -0.74
C ASN A 48 8.53 17.23 -1.43
N LYS A 49 9.73 17.19 -0.85
CA LYS A 49 10.87 16.45 -1.43
C LYS A 49 10.88 15.00 -0.94
N ALA A 50 10.37 14.72 0.25
CA ALA A 50 10.29 13.40 0.83
C ALA A 50 9.09 13.25 1.77
N SER A 51 8.25 12.25 1.48
CA SER A 51 7.18 11.78 2.36
C SER A 51 7.55 10.42 2.91
N LYS A 52 7.70 10.30 4.23
CA LYS A 52 7.91 9.02 4.91
C LYS A 52 6.60 8.57 5.54
N VAL A 53 6.20 7.33 5.26
CA VAL A 53 5.01 6.71 5.85
C VAL A 53 5.41 5.39 6.49
N ILE A 54 5.12 5.25 7.78
CA ILE A 54 5.34 4.03 8.54
C ILE A 54 3.97 3.44 8.86
N LEU A 55 3.74 2.20 8.40
CA LEU A 55 2.58 1.42 8.76
C LEU A 55 3.02 0.29 9.68
N ALA A 56 2.52 0.29 10.91
CA ALA A 56 2.72 -0.78 11.86
C ALA A 56 1.37 -1.45 12.15
N ARG A 57 1.33 -2.78 12.07
CA ARG A 57 0.13 -3.57 12.40
C ARG A 57 0.48 -4.63 13.43
N ALA A 58 -0.31 -4.66 14.50
CA ALA A 58 -0.27 -5.69 15.54
C ALA A 58 -1.70 -6.14 15.84
N GLN A 59 -2.00 -7.42 15.57
CA GLN A 59 -3.36 -7.97 15.71
C GLN A 59 -4.39 -7.10 14.98
N ASN A 60 -5.41 -6.61 15.69
CA ASN A 60 -6.45 -5.75 15.15
C ASN A 60 -6.15 -4.24 15.27
N ARG A 61 -4.90 -3.86 15.57
CA ARG A 61 -4.48 -2.45 15.69
C ARG A 61 -3.52 -2.10 14.56
N THR A 62 -3.85 -1.03 13.84
CA THR A 62 -2.97 -0.40 12.84
C THR A 62 -2.61 0.99 13.31
N VAL A 63 -1.34 1.35 13.19
CA VAL A 63 -0.84 2.70 13.40
C VAL A 63 -0.19 3.15 12.10
N ILE A 64 -0.60 4.32 11.61
CA ILE A 64 0.03 5.00 10.48
C ILE A 64 0.71 6.24 11.03
N THR A 65 2.02 6.35 10.81
CA THR A 65 2.81 7.56 11.12
C THR A 65 3.26 8.18 9.82
N MET A 66 3.02 9.48 9.64
CA MET A 66 3.40 10.23 8.44
C MET A 66 4.34 11.36 8.83
N ALA A 67 5.45 11.49 8.11
CA ALA A 67 6.41 12.58 8.27
C ALA A 67 6.71 13.16 6.87
N ASN A 68 6.23 14.38 6.65
CA ASN A 68 6.24 15.03 5.34
C ASN A 68 6.96 16.37 5.42
N ASP A 69 7.87 16.63 4.48
CA ASP A 69 8.72 17.82 4.45
C ASP A 69 8.09 19.00 3.68
N TYR A 70 6.88 19.37 4.08
CA TYR A 70 6.14 20.47 3.43
C TYR A 70 6.88 21.82 3.54
N GLN A 71 7.01 22.51 2.42
CA GLN A 71 7.52 23.89 2.33
C GLN A 71 6.45 24.80 1.71
N GLY A 72 5.95 25.77 2.49
CA GLY A 72 4.94 26.75 2.09
C GLY A 72 4.21 27.38 3.28
N ASP A 73 3.16 28.18 3.05
CA ASP A 73 2.33 28.76 4.14
C ASP A 73 1.37 27.69 4.70
N LEU A 74 1.54 27.35 5.98
CA LEU A 74 0.72 26.34 6.68
C LEU A 74 -0.78 26.70 6.75
N ARG A 75 -1.14 27.97 6.57
CA ARG A 75 -2.55 28.41 6.55
C ARG A 75 -3.25 28.09 5.22
N GLU A 76 -2.48 27.68 4.21
CA GLU A 76 -2.98 27.36 2.88
C GLU A 76 -2.82 25.88 2.53
N PHE A 77 -2.46 25.06 3.53
CA PHE A 77 -2.11 23.66 3.35
C PHE A 77 -2.97 22.75 4.22
N ALA A 78 -3.43 21.65 3.62
CA ALA A 78 -4.00 20.53 4.36
C ALA A 78 -3.60 19.20 3.73
N ILE A 79 -3.45 18.17 4.58
CA ILE A 79 -3.29 16.77 4.16
C ILE A 79 -4.61 16.06 4.43
N VAL A 80 -5.18 15.44 3.40
CA VAL A 80 -6.38 14.62 3.55
C VAL A 80 -5.98 13.15 3.46
N VAL A 81 -6.12 12.44 4.59
CA VAL A 81 -5.81 11.01 4.70
C VAL A 81 -7.10 10.26 5.02
N PRO A 82 -7.57 9.34 4.16
CA PRO A 82 -8.72 8.52 4.48
C PRO A 82 -8.34 7.51 5.55
N VAL A 83 -9.21 7.37 6.54
CA VAL A 83 -9.10 6.38 7.60
C VAL A 83 -10.34 5.48 7.57
N PRO A 84 -10.19 4.18 7.86
CA PRO A 84 -11.31 3.23 7.76
C PRO A 84 -12.36 3.43 8.87
N GLU A 85 -12.00 4.14 9.94
CA GLU A 85 -12.83 4.40 11.10
C GLU A 85 -12.59 5.82 11.60
N VAL A 86 -13.58 6.39 12.31
CA VAL A 86 -13.46 7.73 12.92
C VAL A 86 -12.46 7.69 14.08
N LEU A 87 -11.41 8.50 14.00
CA LEU A 87 -10.40 8.61 15.05
C LEU A 87 -10.89 9.49 16.21
N ARG A 88 -10.64 9.03 17.45
CA ARG A 88 -10.76 9.85 18.67
C ARG A 88 -9.46 10.61 18.91
N GLU A 89 -9.55 11.73 19.62
CA GLU A 89 -8.40 12.59 19.95
C GLU A 89 -7.25 11.79 20.61
N ASN A 90 -7.57 10.88 21.53
CA ASN A 90 -6.58 10.04 22.20
C ASN A 90 -5.88 9.00 21.31
N GLN A 91 -6.29 8.86 20.05
CA GLN A 91 -5.65 8.00 19.04
C GLN A 91 -4.70 8.80 18.14
N ILE A 92 -4.65 10.12 18.28
CA ILE A 92 -3.78 11.02 17.49
C ILE A 92 -2.59 11.40 18.37
N HIS A 93 -1.39 11.11 17.87
CA HIS A 93 -0.14 11.29 18.62
C HIS A 93 0.90 11.97 17.73
N VAL A 94 1.71 12.84 18.32
CA VAL A 94 2.91 13.37 17.67
C VAL A 94 4.07 12.46 18.05
N ALA A 95 4.59 11.71 17.08
CA ALA A 95 5.74 10.84 17.28
C ALA A 95 7.05 11.63 17.26
N GLU A 96 8.07 11.14 17.97
CA GLU A 96 9.41 11.70 17.93
C GLU A 96 10.09 11.39 16.58
N SER A 97 10.70 12.40 15.94
CA SER A 97 11.36 12.24 14.63
C SER A 97 12.40 11.11 14.61
N ARG A 98 13.16 10.94 15.71
CA ARG A 98 14.19 9.89 15.82
C ARG A 98 13.65 8.47 15.61
N ILE A 99 12.38 8.23 15.91
CA ILE A 99 11.73 6.92 15.70
C ILE A 99 11.54 6.70 14.20
N VAL A 100 11.10 7.74 13.48
CA VAL A 100 10.91 7.70 12.03
C VAL A 100 12.25 7.46 11.34
N ASP A 101 13.29 8.18 11.74
CA ASP A 101 14.63 8.05 11.16
C ASP A 101 15.25 6.68 11.41
N HIS A 102 15.02 6.09 12.59
CA HIS A 102 15.48 4.74 12.89
C HIS A 102 14.83 3.69 11.99
N VAL A 103 13.50 3.75 11.81
CA VAL A 103 12.78 2.81 10.96
C VAL A 103 13.18 2.98 9.49
N ASP A 104 13.29 4.22 9.01
CA ASP A 104 13.74 4.54 7.65
C ASP A 104 15.12 3.93 7.36
N ALA A 105 16.10 4.17 8.24
CA ALA A 105 17.44 3.59 8.12
C ALA A 105 17.45 2.05 8.18
N TYR A 106 16.59 1.46 9.00
CA TYR A 106 16.46 0.00 9.10
C TYR A 106 15.89 -0.62 7.83
N THR A 107 14.90 0.04 7.21
CA THR A 107 14.22 -0.43 5.99
C THR A 107 14.92 -0.04 4.69
N ALA A 108 15.99 0.75 4.76
CA ALA A 108 16.74 1.19 3.59
C ALA A 108 17.23 0.00 2.74
N PRO A 109 17.07 0.03 1.41
CA PRO A 109 17.55 -1.02 0.52
C PRO A 109 19.05 -1.26 0.72
N ARG A 110 19.45 -2.52 0.83
CA ARG A 110 20.86 -2.91 0.90
C ARG A 110 21.22 -3.66 -0.37
N LEU A 111 22.31 -3.25 -1.01
CA LEU A 111 22.88 -3.98 -2.13
C LEU A 111 23.64 -5.19 -1.57
N VAL A 112 23.30 -6.39 -2.03
CA VAL A 112 24.02 -7.62 -1.70
C VAL A 112 24.44 -8.25 -3.01
N GLU A 113 25.74 -8.36 -3.23
CA GLU A 113 26.32 -9.03 -4.39
C GLU A 113 26.82 -10.41 -3.94
N TYR A 114 26.39 -11.45 -4.66
CA TYR A 114 26.92 -12.81 -4.53
C TYR A 114 27.82 -13.05 -5.75
N PHE A 115 29.12 -13.03 -5.52
CA PHE A 115 30.13 -13.35 -6.53
C PHE A 115 30.22 -14.87 -6.72
#